data_AF-A0A8B6UMB8-F1
#
_entry.id   AF-A0A8B6UMB8-F1
#
_cell.length_a   1.000
_cell.length_b   1.000
_cell.length_c   1.000
_cell.angle_alpha   90.00
_cell.angle_beta   90.00
_cell.angle_gamma   90.00
#
_symmetry.space_group_name_H-M   'P 1'
#
loop_
_entity.id
_entity.type
_entity.pdbx_description
1 polymer ?
#
loop_
_entity_poly.entity_id
_entity_poly.type
_entity_poly.pdbx_seq_one_letter_code
_entity_poly.pdbx_strand_id
1 'polypeptide(L)'
;MATPYHPSPATPVDHLRFHRPHAHLGPTFGNDRFALRAEEFARFFGTPMFLGAQTLIVLIWIGLNLSGVVHFDAYPFILLNLAFSLQSAYAAPLILLAQTRQAARDKAQAEADAQHREALAIANSERQAQAAHNTAQLLELLEQNTRLTEMTKALTERIDSLTTEMHQKFVNTPAGH
;
A
#
# COMPACT_ATOMS: atom_id res chain seq x y z
N MET A 1 19.54 22.84 34.55
CA MET A 1 19.81 23.39 33.20
C MET A 1 19.29 22.37 32.20
N ALA A 2 18.05 22.51 31.74
CA ALA A 2 17.40 21.53 30.87
C ALA A 2 17.78 21.83 29.41
N THR A 3 18.36 20.85 28.72
CA THR A 3 18.65 20.91 27.29
C THR A 3 17.32 20.94 26.51
N PRO A 4 17.11 21.92 25.62
CA PRO A 4 15.90 21.96 24.82
C PRO A 4 15.86 20.79 23.83
N TYR A 5 14.73 20.08 23.80
CA TYR A 5 14.43 19.06 22.80
C TYR A 5 14.32 19.72 21.43
N HIS A 6 15.36 19.56 20.61
CA HIS A 6 15.29 19.89 19.19
C HIS A 6 14.67 18.69 18.46
N PRO A 7 13.46 18.81 17.87
CA PRO A 7 12.95 17.78 16.99
C PRO A 7 13.91 17.66 15.79
N SER A 8 14.53 16.48 15.65
CA SER A 8 15.32 16.16 14.45
C SER A 8 14.41 16.33 13.23
N PRO A 9 14.84 17.02 12.16
CA PRO A 9 14.00 17.23 10.98
C PRO A 9 13.60 15.86 10.45
N ALA A 10 12.29 15.60 10.41
CA ALA A 10 11.75 14.36 9.87
C ALA A 10 12.29 14.17 8.45
N THR A 11 13.17 13.18 8.27
CA THR A 11 13.69 12.82 6.96
C THR A 11 12.49 12.57 6.05
N PRO A 12 12.43 13.17 4.85
CA PRO A 12 11.30 12.97 3.94
C PRO A 12 11.10 11.46 3.73
N VAL A 13 9.95 10.95 4.17
CA VAL A 13 9.64 9.52 4.07
C VAL A 13 9.48 9.20 2.59
N ASP A 14 10.42 8.44 2.03
CA ASP A 14 10.36 8.05 0.63
C ASP A 14 9.34 6.92 0.44
N HIS A 15 8.09 7.31 0.19
CA HIS A 15 6.97 6.41 -0.08
C HIS A 15 7.19 5.52 -1.32
N LEU A 16 8.11 5.91 -2.21
CA LEU A 16 8.43 5.17 -3.43
C LEU A 16 9.73 4.35 -3.30
N ARG A 17 10.32 4.23 -2.10
CA ARG A 17 11.62 3.55 -1.94
C ARG A 17 11.63 2.11 -2.45
N PHE A 18 10.50 1.40 -2.35
CA PHE A 18 10.36 0.02 -2.83
C PHE A 18 9.99 -0.06 -4.31
N HIS A 19 9.42 1.02 -4.87
CA HIS A 19 9.15 1.11 -6.31
C HIS A 19 10.34 1.66 -7.11
N ARG A 20 11.28 2.39 -6.49
CA ARG A 20 12.49 2.93 -7.12
C ARG A 20 13.37 1.87 -7.80
N PRO A 21 13.68 0.73 -7.17
CA PRO A 21 14.42 -0.34 -7.82
C PRO A 21 13.73 -0.83 -9.10
N HIS A 22 12.39 -0.80 -9.14
CA HIS A 22 11.58 -1.23 -10.28
C HIS A 22 11.13 -0.07 -11.19
N ALA A 23 11.56 1.18 -10.93
CA ALA A 23 11.16 2.34 -11.72
C ALA A 23 11.66 2.26 -13.18
N HIS A 24 12.73 1.51 -13.43
CA HIS A 24 13.23 1.22 -14.77
C HIS A 24 12.29 0.34 -15.61
N LEU A 25 11.34 -0.37 -14.97
CA LEU A 25 10.26 -1.10 -15.64
C LEU A 25 9.03 -0.22 -15.93
N GLY A 26 9.05 1.03 -15.43
CA GLY A 26 7.94 1.97 -15.43
C GLY A 26 7.38 2.36 -16.81
N PRO A 27 8.17 2.65 -17.85
CA PRO A 27 7.59 3.06 -19.10
C PRO A 27 7.21 1.79 -19.90
N THR A 28 5.95 1.71 -20.36
CA THR A 28 5.33 0.52 -20.98
C THR A 28 6.15 -0.03 -22.16
N PHE A 29 6.86 0.89 -22.78
CA PHE A 29 8.00 0.78 -23.69
C PHE A 29 8.97 1.85 -23.16
N GLY A 30 10.28 1.82 -23.43
CA GLY A 30 11.22 2.80 -22.85
C GLY A 30 10.78 4.28 -23.00
N ASN A 31 11.59 5.24 -22.57
CA ASN A 31 11.30 6.66 -22.82
C ASN A 31 11.46 7.06 -24.32
N ASP A 32 11.23 6.11 -25.22
CA ASP A 32 11.50 6.09 -26.63
C ASP A 32 10.21 6.27 -27.44
N ARG A 33 10.40 6.58 -28.74
CA ARG A 33 9.34 6.71 -29.74
C ARG A 33 8.39 5.50 -29.82
N PHE A 34 8.82 4.32 -29.35
CA PHE A 34 7.99 3.13 -29.25
C PHE A 34 6.90 3.22 -28.16
N ALA A 35 7.13 3.93 -27.05
CA ALA A 35 6.12 4.10 -26.00
C ALA A 35 4.94 4.93 -26.46
N LEU A 36 5.25 6.06 -27.09
CA LEU A 36 4.23 6.97 -27.63
C LEU A 36 3.34 6.25 -28.66
N ARG A 37 3.96 5.49 -29.57
CA ARG A 37 3.18 4.72 -30.56
C ARG A 37 2.33 3.64 -29.91
N ALA A 38 2.89 2.93 -28.95
CA ALA A 38 2.16 1.84 -28.33
C ALA A 38 1.05 2.31 -27.38
N GLU A 39 1.19 3.49 -26.76
CA GLU A 39 0.10 4.16 -26.05
C GLU A 39 -1.03 4.53 -27.03
N GLU A 40 -0.68 5.08 -28.19
CA GLU A 40 -1.65 5.39 -29.25
C GLU A 40 -2.35 4.14 -29.78
N PHE A 41 -1.61 3.05 -30.01
CA PHE A 41 -2.20 1.74 -30.35
C PHE A 41 -3.11 1.22 -29.24
N ALA A 42 -2.70 1.28 -27.97
CA ALA A 42 -3.51 0.81 -26.85
C ALA A 42 -4.84 1.57 -26.75
N ARG A 43 -4.82 2.90 -26.90
CA ARG A 43 -6.04 3.72 -26.94
C ARG A 43 -6.92 3.38 -28.15
N PHE A 44 -6.30 3.12 -29.31
CA PHE A 44 -7.02 2.79 -30.54
C PHE A 44 -7.74 1.44 -30.45
N PHE A 45 -7.05 0.39 -30.01
CA PHE A 45 -7.64 -0.95 -29.83
C PHE A 45 -8.64 -1.03 -28.66
N GLY A 46 -8.52 -0.16 -27.64
CA GLY A 46 -9.44 -0.10 -26.51
C GLY A 46 -10.79 0.58 -26.82
N THR A 47 -10.96 1.18 -28.00
CA THR A 47 -12.17 1.90 -28.37
C THR A 47 -13.08 1.02 -29.24
N PRO A 48 -14.41 0.96 -28.99
CA PRO A 48 -15.34 0.16 -29.81
C PRO A 48 -15.39 0.58 -31.30
N MET A 49 -14.88 1.78 -31.59
CA MET A 49 -14.71 2.30 -32.94
C MET A 49 -13.83 1.41 -33.84
N PHE A 50 -12.79 0.77 -33.29
CA PHE A 50 -11.90 -0.11 -34.08
C PHE A 50 -12.67 -1.29 -34.68
N LEU A 51 -13.48 -1.97 -33.87
CA LEU A 51 -14.31 -3.09 -34.34
C LEU A 51 -15.34 -2.64 -35.37
N GLY A 52 -15.94 -1.46 -35.19
CA GLY A 52 -16.88 -0.87 -36.16
C GLY A 52 -16.21 -0.57 -37.50
N ALA A 53 -15.04 0.08 -37.48
CA ALA A 53 -14.28 0.39 -38.69
C ALA A 53 -13.83 -0.87 -39.44
N GLN A 54 -13.29 -1.86 -38.73
CA GLN A 54 -12.89 -3.15 -39.30
C GLN A 54 -14.07 -3.86 -39.99
N THR A 55 -15.24 -3.89 -39.32
CA THR A 55 -16.45 -4.53 -39.86
C THR A 55 -16.95 -3.80 -41.11
N LEU A 56 -16.94 -2.47 -41.11
CA LEU A 56 -17.33 -1.67 -42.26
C LEU A 56 -16.42 -1.93 -43.47
N ILE A 57 -15.10 -1.99 -43.27
CA ILE A 57 -14.13 -2.29 -44.34
C ILE A 57 -14.43 -3.66 -44.98
N VAL A 58 -14.69 -4.68 -44.15
CA VAL A 58 -15.02 -6.04 -44.62
C VAL A 58 -16.34 -6.04 -45.39
N LEU A 59 -17.37 -5.36 -44.90
CA LEU A 59 -18.66 -5.25 -45.59
C LEU A 59 -18.53 -4.54 -46.94
N ILE A 60 -17.76 -3.44 -47.01
CA ILE A 60 -17.49 -2.72 -48.26
C ILE A 60 -16.75 -3.63 -49.24
N TRP A 61 -15.73 -4.37 -48.79
CA TRP A 61 -14.97 -5.30 -49.64
C TRP A 61 -15.86 -6.39 -50.24
N ILE A 62 -16.68 -7.02 -49.41
CA ILE A 62 -17.63 -8.05 -49.85
C ILE A 62 -18.64 -7.43 -50.84
N GLY A 63 -19.21 -6.28 -50.52
CA GLY A 63 -20.18 -5.58 -51.38
C GLY A 63 -19.62 -5.20 -52.74
N LEU A 64 -18.39 -4.67 -52.79
CA LEU A 64 -17.72 -4.33 -54.05
C LEU A 64 -17.47 -5.56 -54.93
N ASN A 65 -17.01 -6.67 -54.34
CA ASN A 65 -16.77 -7.92 -55.09
C ASN A 65 -18.09 -8.59 -55.52
N LEU A 66 -19.15 -8.54 -54.70
CA LEU A 66 -20.49 -9.05 -55.08
C LEU A 66 -21.13 -8.25 -56.19
N SER A 67 -20.92 -6.94 -56.21
CA SER A 67 -21.52 -6.04 -57.22
C SER A 67 -20.97 -6.26 -58.64
N GLY A 68 -19.95 -7.10 -58.82
CA GLY A 68 -19.36 -7.43 -60.12
C GLY A 68 -18.55 -6.29 -60.76
N VAL A 69 -18.44 -5.14 -60.07
CA VAL A 69 -17.67 -3.97 -60.53
C VAL A 69 -16.17 -4.29 -60.59
N VAL A 70 -15.69 -5.15 -59.68
CA VAL A 70 -14.29 -5.57 -59.57
C VAL A 70 -14.25 -7.06 -59.21
N HIS A 71 -13.74 -7.94 -60.09
CA HIS A 71 -13.66 -9.39 -59.89
C HIS A 71 -12.37 -9.84 -59.18
N PHE A 72 -11.86 -9.03 -58.24
CA PHE A 72 -10.57 -9.32 -57.60
C PHE A 72 -10.65 -10.51 -56.62
N ASP A 73 -11.81 -10.76 -55.99
CA ASP A 73 -12.01 -11.80 -54.98
C ASP A 73 -13.43 -12.40 -55.09
N ALA A 74 -13.67 -13.22 -56.11
CA ALA A 74 -14.96 -13.91 -56.30
C ALA A 74 -15.21 -14.97 -55.21
N TYR A 75 -16.48 -15.29 -54.94
CA TYR A 75 -16.87 -16.32 -53.97
C TYR A 75 -16.08 -17.62 -54.23
N PRO A 76 -15.31 -18.16 -53.25
CA PRO A 76 -15.46 -18.03 -51.80
C PRO A 76 -14.47 -17.08 -51.07
N PHE A 77 -14.06 -15.96 -51.68
CA PHE A 77 -13.19 -14.93 -51.08
C PHE A 77 -11.83 -15.44 -50.56
N ILE A 78 -11.01 -16.01 -51.46
CA ILE A 78 -9.69 -16.56 -51.09
C ILE A 78 -8.77 -15.49 -50.51
N LEU A 79 -8.78 -14.28 -51.08
CA LEU A 79 -7.84 -13.23 -50.68
C LEU A 79 -8.19 -12.65 -49.31
N LEU A 80 -9.48 -12.43 -49.05
CA LEU A 80 -9.97 -12.02 -47.74
C LEU A 80 -9.62 -13.06 -46.66
N ASN A 81 -9.85 -14.34 -46.95
CA ASN A 81 -9.50 -15.42 -46.01
C ASN A 81 -7.98 -15.49 -45.76
N LEU A 82 -7.17 -15.31 -46.81
CA LEU A 82 -5.71 -15.27 -46.68
C LEU A 82 -5.25 -14.08 -45.84
N ALA A 83 -5.84 -12.91 -46.04
CA ALA A 83 -5.54 -11.71 -45.27
C ALA A 83 -5.89 -11.89 -43.78
N PHE A 84 -7.05 -12.46 -43.45
CA PHE A 84 -7.42 -12.76 -42.06
C PHE A 84 -6.53 -13.83 -41.42
N SER A 85 -6.14 -14.85 -42.19
CA SER A 85 -5.19 -15.87 -41.72
C SER A 85 -3.84 -15.23 -41.37
N LEU A 86 -3.31 -14.37 -42.25
CA LEU A 86 -2.06 -13.66 -42.00
C LEU A 86 -2.17 -12.67 -40.84
N GLN A 87 -3.29 -11.92 -40.75
CA GLN A 87 -3.57 -11.00 -39.65
C GLN A 87 -3.51 -11.73 -38.31
N SER A 88 -4.13 -12.91 -38.22
CA SER A 88 -4.13 -13.72 -37.00
C SER A 88 -2.74 -14.28 -36.68
N ALA A 89 -2.03 -14.77 -37.70
CA ALA A 89 -0.68 -15.33 -37.56
C ALA A 89 0.33 -14.30 -37.06
N TYR A 90 0.22 -13.03 -37.46
CA TYR A 90 1.09 -11.95 -36.99
C TYR A 90 0.62 -11.34 -35.66
N ALA A 91 -0.69 -11.30 -35.41
CA ALA A 91 -1.24 -10.81 -34.14
C ALA A 91 -0.83 -11.69 -32.96
N ALA A 92 -0.86 -13.02 -33.10
CA ALA A 92 -0.54 -13.95 -32.02
C ALA A 92 0.84 -13.71 -31.35
N PRO A 93 1.97 -13.64 -32.09
CA PRO A 93 3.28 -13.37 -31.49
C PRO A 93 3.42 -11.95 -30.94
N LEU A 94 2.77 -10.95 -31.57
CA LEU A 94 2.76 -9.58 -31.04
C LEU A 94 2.01 -9.49 -29.71
N ILE A 95 0.86 -10.16 -29.61
CA ILE A 95 0.08 -10.27 -28.38
C ILE A 95 0.89 -10.98 -27.31
N LEU A 96 1.57 -12.08 -27.65
CA LEU A 96 2.43 -12.80 -26.70
C LEU A 96 3.59 -11.93 -26.20
N LEU A 97 4.21 -11.14 -27.07
CA LEU A 97 5.26 -10.20 -26.66
C LEU A 97 4.71 -9.08 -25.76
N ALA A 98 3.52 -8.57 -26.05
CA ALA A 98 2.85 -7.60 -25.18
C ALA A 98 2.51 -8.22 -23.81
N GLN A 99 2.00 -9.45 -23.79
CA GLN A 99 1.65 -10.18 -22.57
C GLN A 99 2.87 -10.51 -21.72
N THR A 100 3.96 -11.02 -22.31
CA THR A 100 5.20 -11.31 -21.57
C THR A 100 5.79 -10.06 -20.91
N ARG A 101 5.75 -8.91 -21.60
CA ARG A 101 6.18 -7.63 -21.02
C ARG A 101 5.23 -7.14 -19.94
N GLN A 102 3.93 -7.33 -20.10
CA GLN A 102 2.95 -7.02 -19.06
C GLN A 102 3.16 -7.87 -17.81
N ALA A 103 3.31 -9.19 -17.96
CA ALA A 103 3.54 -10.12 -16.87
C ALA A 103 4.84 -9.83 -16.10
N ALA A 104 5.91 -9.42 -16.78
CA ALA A 104 7.16 -9.01 -16.12
C ALA A 104 6.96 -7.78 -15.23
N ARG A 105 6.11 -6.83 -15.62
CA ARG A 105 5.76 -5.66 -14.80
C ARG A 105 4.88 -6.03 -13.63
N ASP A 106 3.82 -6.78 -13.88
CA ASP A 106 2.87 -7.18 -12.84
C ASP A 106 3.62 -7.95 -11.73
N LYS A 107 4.60 -8.80 -12.12
CA LYS A 107 5.49 -9.47 -11.18
C LYS A 107 6.34 -8.49 -10.36
N ALA A 108 6.97 -7.51 -11.01
CA ALA A 108 7.81 -6.53 -10.32
C ALA A 108 7.01 -5.62 -9.37
N GLN A 109 5.80 -5.21 -9.77
CA GLN A 109 4.88 -4.47 -8.90
C GLN A 109 4.46 -5.32 -7.70
N ALA A 110 4.08 -6.58 -7.92
CA ALA A 110 3.71 -7.49 -6.83
C ALA A 110 4.85 -7.73 -5.84
N GLU A 111 6.10 -7.80 -6.32
CA GLU A 111 7.29 -7.96 -5.47
C GLU A 111 7.54 -6.70 -4.62
N ALA A 112 7.46 -5.50 -5.21
CA ALA A 112 7.56 -4.24 -4.48
C ALA A 112 6.47 -4.11 -3.40
N ASP A 113 5.23 -4.48 -3.73
CA ASP A 113 4.10 -4.46 -2.81
C ASP A 113 4.26 -5.49 -1.69
N ALA A 114 4.84 -6.66 -1.97
CA ALA A 114 5.16 -7.66 -0.95
C ALA A 114 6.21 -7.12 0.03
N GLN A 115 7.31 -6.56 -0.46
CA GLN A 115 8.35 -5.95 0.37
C GLN A 115 7.80 -4.79 1.21
N HIS A 116 6.94 -3.96 0.64
CA HIS A 116 6.31 -2.86 1.37
C HIS A 116 5.42 -3.38 2.51
N ARG A 117 4.62 -4.42 2.26
CA ARG A 117 3.77 -5.05 3.28
C ARG A 117 4.60 -5.68 4.40
N GLU A 118 5.70 -6.35 4.08
CA GLU A 118 6.61 -6.93 5.08
C GLU A 118 7.24 -5.84 5.96
N ALA A 119 7.74 -4.76 5.36
CA ALA A 119 8.29 -3.63 6.10
C ALA A 119 7.25 -2.98 7.04
N LEU A 120 6.01 -2.84 6.58
CA LEU A 120 4.91 -2.32 7.40
C LEU A 120 4.57 -3.29 8.55
N ALA A 121 4.59 -4.59 8.31
CA ALA A 121 4.33 -5.60 9.33
C ALA A 121 5.39 -5.57 10.44
N ILE A 122 6.67 -5.45 10.09
CA ILE A 122 7.78 -5.32 11.06
C ILE A 122 7.59 -4.05 11.90
N ALA A 123 7.39 -2.89 11.26
CA ALA A 123 7.20 -1.63 11.97
C ALA A 123 5.97 -1.65 12.90
N ASN A 124 4.89 -2.32 12.51
CA ASN A 124 3.71 -2.49 13.35
C ASN A 124 3.99 -3.43 14.53
N SER A 125 4.77 -4.51 14.35
CA SER A 125 5.18 -5.40 15.43
C SER A 125 6.06 -4.66 16.46
N GLU A 126 7.02 -3.85 16.00
CA GLU A 126 7.85 -3.02 16.87
C GLU A 126 7.01 -2.02 17.68
N ARG A 127 6.04 -1.35 17.02
CA ARG A 127 5.11 -0.44 17.71
C ARG A 127 4.26 -1.16 18.76
N GLN A 128 3.80 -2.38 18.48
CA GLN A 128 3.06 -3.19 19.44
C GLN A 128 3.93 -3.57 20.64
N ALA A 129 5.18 -4.00 20.40
CA ALA A 129 6.12 -4.31 21.48
C ALA A 129 6.41 -3.07 22.35
N GLN A 130 6.58 -1.90 21.74
CA GLN A 130 6.81 -0.67 22.47
C GLN A 130 5.56 -0.20 23.23
N ALA A 131 4.37 -0.34 22.66
CA ALA A 131 3.11 -0.07 23.36
C ALA A 131 2.92 -1.00 24.56
N ALA A 132 3.25 -2.29 24.43
CA ALA A 132 3.21 -3.25 25.52
C ALA A 132 4.19 -2.89 26.64
N HIS A 133 5.41 -2.47 26.29
CA HIS A 133 6.41 -2.01 27.26
C HIS A 133 5.93 -0.76 28.03
N ASN A 134 5.43 0.24 27.31
CA ASN A 134 4.87 1.45 27.92
C ASN A 134 3.68 1.12 28.85
N THR A 135 2.83 0.17 28.44
CA THR A 135 1.70 -0.27 29.26
C THR A 135 2.17 -0.95 30.55
N ALA A 136 3.22 -1.77 30.49
CA ALA A 136 3.80 -2.40 31.67
C ALA A 136 4.37 -1.36 32.66
N GLN A 137 5.08 -0.34 32.16
CA GLN A 137 5.58 0.76 33.00
C GLN A 137 4.44 1.54 33.68
N LEU A 138 3.34 1.80 32.96
CA LEU A 138 2.18 2.47 33.55
C LEU A 138 1.56 1.66 34.68
N LEU A 139 1.46 0.33 34.54
CA LEU A 139 0.98 -0.55 35.60
C LEU A 139 1.89 -0.51 36.83
N GLU A 140 3.21 -0.51 36.64
CA GLU A 140 4.17 -0.39 37.75
C GLU A 140 4.02 0.94 38.49
N LEU A 141 3.88 2.06 37.77
CA LEU A 141 3.64 3.37 38.37
C LEU A 141 2.34 3.41 39.18
N LEU A 142 1.26 2.80 38.66
CA LEU A 142 -0.02 2.69 39.37
C LEU A 142 0.12 1.86 40.65
N GLU A 143 0.88 0.77 40.61
CA GLU A 143 1.15 -0.05 41.79
C GLU A 143 1.94 0.75 42.85
N GLN A 144 2.97 1.48 42.44
CA GLN A 144 3.74 2.34 43.34
C GLN A 144 2.86 3.43 43.97
N ASN A 145 2.00 4.08 43.19
CA ASN A 145 1.08 5.10 43.70
C ASN A 145 0.11 4.50 44.73
N THR A 146 -0.38 3.28 44.48
CA THR A 146 -1.23 2.54 45.40
C THR A 146 -0.51 2.26 46.72
N ARG A 147 0.74 1.77 46.68
CA ARG A 147 1.56 1.54 47.89
C ARG A 147 1.83 2.82 48.66
N LEU A 148 2.16 3.92 47.98
CA LEU A 148 2.35 5.22 48.63
C LEU A 148 1.08 5.67 49.34
N THR A 149 -0.09 5.48 48.72
CA THR A 149 -1.39 5.79 49.32
C THR A 149 -1.65 4.95 50.57
N GLU A 150 -1.36 3.65 50.52
CA GLU A 150 -1.46 2.74 51.67
C GLU A 150 -0.52 3.13 52.81
N MET A 151 0.75 3.44 52.52
CA MET A 151 1.72 3.90 53.52
C MET A 151 1.27 5.21 54.17
N THR A 152 0.74 6.14 53.38
CA THR A 152 0.21 7.43 53.88
C THR A 152 -0.96 7.19 54.83
N LYS A 153 -1.89 6.28 54.46
CA LYS A 153 -2.99 5.88 55.33
C LYS A 153 -2.50 5.27 56.64
N ALA A 154 -1.56 4.33 56.58
CA ALA A 154 -1.00 3.67 57.75
C ALA A 154 -0.27 4.65 58.69
N LEU A 155 0.48 5.61 58.13
CA LEU A 155 1.12 6.67 58.91
C LEU A 155 0.08 7.56 59.61
N THR A 156 -1.00 7.91 58.92
CA THR A 156 -2.10 8.72 59.47
C THR A 156 -2.77 8.00 60.64
N GLU A 157 -3.11 6.72 60.48
CA GLU A 157 -3.69 5.89 61.55
C GLU A 157 -2.77 5.82 62.78
N ARG A 158 -1.46 5.72 62.57
CA ARG A 158 -0.46 5.71 63.65
C ARG A 158 -0.33 7.05 64.37
N ILE A 159 -0.41 8.17 63.64
CA ILE A 159 -0.38 9.51 64.22
C ILE A 159 -1.65 9.72 65.07
N ASP A 160 -2.82 9.30 64.57
CA ASP A 160 -4.07 9.38 65.31
C ASP A 160 -4.01 8.54 66.60
N SER A 161 -3.47 7.33 66.54
CA SER A 161 -3.30 6.50 67.74
C SER A 161 -2.35 7.13 68.75
N LEU A 162 -1.18 7.61 68.30
CA LEU A 162 -0.20 8.28 69.18
C LEU A 162 -0.78 9.55 69.80
N THR A 163 -1.53 10.34 69.03
CA THR A 163 -2.16 11.57 69.50
C THR A 163 -3.22 11.25 70.55
N THR A 164 -4.02 10.21 70.31
CA THR A 164 -5.02 9.73 71.28
C THR A 164 -4.35 9.25 72.57
N GLU A 165 -3.26 8.49 72.46
CA GLU A 165 -2.51 7.95 73.60
C GLU A 165 -1.82 9.07 74.40
N MET A 166 -1.21 10.06 73.73
CA MET A 166 -0.69 11.27 74.38
C MET A 166 -1.81 12.04 75.08
N HIS A 167 -2.94 12.30 74.41
CA HIS A 167 -4.07 13.01 75.01
C HIS A 167 -4.59 12.30 76.26
N GLN A 168 -4.73 10.97 76.21
CA GLN A 168 -5.14 10.15 77.34
C GLN A 168 -4.15 10.23 78.52
N LYS A 169 -2.84 10.21 78.24
CA LYS A 169 -1.79 10.31 79.25
C LYS A 169 -1.74 11.69 79.91
N PHE A 170 -2.00 12.76 79.15
CA PHE A 170 -2.09 14.12 79.69
C PHE A 170 -3.37 14.36 80.50
N VAL A 171 -4.51 13.80 80.09
CA VAL A 171 -5.78 13.92 80.83
C VAL A 171 -5.75 13.10 82.13
N ASN A 172 -5.06 11.95 82.15
CA ASN A 172 -4.95 11.09 83.33
C ASN A 172 -3.77 11.44 84.26
N THR A 173 -2.96 12.44 83.94
CA THR A 173 -1.94 12.97 84.87
C THR A 173 -2.60 14.09 85.69
N PRO A 174 -3.01 13.85 86.95
CA PRO A 174 -3.49 14.94 87.80
C PRO A 174 -2.35 15.95 87.97
N ALA A 175 -2.66 17.23 87.77
CA ALA A 175 -1.78 18.31 88.17
C ALA A 175 -1.46 18.12 89.66
N GLY A 176 -0.25 17.64 89.95
CA GLY A 176 0.26 17.60 91.30
C GLY A 176 0.49 19.02 91.76
N HIS A 177 -0.45 19.54 92.55
CA HIS A 177 -0.25 20.07 93.90
C HIS A 177 -1.60 20.39 94.55
#